data_AF-A0A537PK84-F1
#
_entry.id   AF-A0A537PK84-F1
#
_cell.length_a   1.000
_cell.length_b   1.000
_cell.length_c   1.000
_cell.angle_alpha   90.00
_cell.angle_beta   90.00
_cell.angle_gamma   90.00
#
_symmetry.space_group_name_H-M   'P 1'
#
loop_
_entity.id
_entity.type
_entity.pdbx_description
1 polymer ?
#
loop_
_entity_poly.entity_id
_entity_poly.type
_entity_poly.pdbx_seq_one_letter_code
_entity_poly.pdbx_strand_id
1 'polypeptide(L)'
;MSLERGGIDCDIHPAVPGMDALLPYLGGHWREAVVQRGVHELNSIAYPQHAPLSARPDWRTGKGRPGSDLEAVRSQALAPFGTNI
;
A
#
# COMPACT_ATOMS: atom_id res chain seq x y z
N MET A 1 15.85 -24.46 -3.59
CA MET A 1 15.35 -23.74 -4.78
C MET A 1 16.21 -22.49 -4.94
N SER A 2 16.79 -22.27 -6.13
CA SER A 2 17.44 -21.01 -6.47
C SER A 2 16.38 -20.10 -7.08
N LEU A 3 16.21 -18.90 -6.53
CA LEU A 3 15.38 -17.87 -7.16
C LEU A 3 16.19 -17.27 -8.30
N GLU A 4 15.65 -17.29 -9.53
CA GLU A 4 16.29 -16.60 -10.64
C GLU A 4 16.27 -15.10 -10.40
N ARG A 5 17.45 -14.47 -10.46
CA ARG A 5 17.57 -13.02 -10.34
C ARG A 5 17.08 -12.34 -11.61
N GLY A 6 16.41 -11.20 -11.48
CA GLY A 6 15.93 -10.41 -12.62
C GLY A 6 14.52 -10.77 -13.10
N GLY A 7 13.76 -11.55 -12.32
CA GLY A 7 12.32 -11.69 -12.53
C GLY A 7 11.59 -10.34 -12.43
N ILE A 8 10.54 -10.17 -13.22
CA ILE A 8 9.70 -8.97 -13.21
C ILE A 8 8.43 -9.31 -12.41
N ASP A 9 8.29 -8.70 -11.24
CA ASP A 9 7.00 -8.66 -10.55
C ASP A 9 6.15 -7.56 -11.19
N CYS A 10 5.14 -7.97 -11.94
CA CYS A 10 4.30 -7.06 -12.71
C CYS A 10 3.08 -6.54 -11.93
N ASP A 11 2.88 -6.96 -10.68
CA ASP A 11 1.65 -6.66 -9.93
C ASP A 11 1.91 -6.41 -8.44
N ILE A 12 2.44 -5.22 -8.14
CA ILE A 12 2.61 -4.73 -6.78
C ILE A 12 1.67 -3.54 -6.55
N HIS A 13 0.89 -3.62 -5.47
CA HIS A 13 0.01 -2.55 -5.00
C HIS A 13 0.49 -2.01 -3.64
N PRO A 14 1.34 -0.97 -3.60
CA PRO A 14 1.67 -0.29 -2.34
C PRO A 14 0.42 0.37 -1.76
N ALA A 15 0.22 0.23 -0.46
CA ALA A 15 -0.89 0.88 0.21
C ALA A 15 -0.59 2.37 0.39
N VAL A 16 -1.58 3.23 0.19
CA VAL A 16 -1.45 4.65 0.56
C VAL A 16 -1.61 4.77 2.09
N PRO A 17 -0.73 5.49 2.81
CA PRO A 17 -0.86 5.67 4.27
C PRO A 17 -2.18 6.34 4.69
N GLY A 18 -2.70 7.22 3.83
CA GLY A 18 -3.98 7.91 4.00
C GLY A 18 -4.16 8.98 2.91
N MET A 19 -5.39 9.50 2.78
CA MET A 19 -5.69 10.49 1.72
C MET A 19 -4.89 11.79 1.84
N ASP A 20 -4.46 12.16 3.06
CA ASP A 20 -3.59 13.32 3.32
C ASP A 20 -2.27 13.24 2.55
N ALA A 21 -1.72 12.04 2.33
CA ALA A 21 -0.51 11.83 1.56
C ALA A 21 -0.67 12.22 0.08
N LEU A 22 -1.92 12.21 -0.43
CA LEU A 22 -2.24 12.51 -1.83
C LEU A 22 -2.66 13.96 -2.04
N LEU A 23 -3.21 14.64 -1.01
CA LEU A 23 -3.73 16.01 -1.13
C LEU A 23 -2.75 17.00 -1.79
N PRO A 24 -1.42 17.00 -1.50
CA PRO A 24 -0.49 17.93 -2.14
C PRO A 24 -0.46 17.80 -3.67
N TYR A 25 -0.73 16.62 -4.20
CA TYR A 25 -0.66 16.30 -5.63
C TYR A 25 -2.00 16.48 -6.37
N LEU A 26 -3.09 16.78 -5.65
CA LEU A 26 -4.39 17.05 -6.24
C LEU A 26 -4.53 18.54 -6.63
N GLY A 27 -5.12 18.82 -7.79
CA GLY A 27 -5.52 20.18 -8.15
C GLY A 27 -6.53 20.76 -7.16
N GLY A 28 -6.61 22.09 -7.05
CA GLY A 28 -7.41 22.79 -6.02
C GLY A 28 -8.86 22.29 -5.91
N HIS A 29 -9.57 22.22 -7.03
CA HIS A 29 -10.95 21.71 -7.10
C HIS A 29 -11.08 20.28 -6.54
N TRP A 30 -10.17 19.37 -6.91
CA TRP A 30 -10.22 17.96 -6.50
C TRP A 30 -9.82 17.77 -5.05
N ARG A 31 -8.81 18.52 -4.58
CA ARG A 31 -8.40 18.55 -3.18
C ARG A 31 -9.56 18.98 -2.30
N GLU A 32 -10.24 20.06 -2.67
CA GLU A 32 -11.41 20.56 -1.94
C GLU A 32 -12.55 19.54 -1.93
N ALA A 33 -12.84 18.90 -3.07
CA ALA A 33 -13.85 17.86 -3.15
C ALA A 33 -13.55 16.65 -2.25
N VAL A 34 -12.30 16.19 -2.18
CA VAL A 34 -11.87 15.09 -1.29
C VAL A 34 -12.12 15.45 0.17
N VAL A 35 -11.72 16.66 0.57
CA VAL A 35 -11.87 17.15 1.95
C VAL A 35 -13.35 17.33 2.31
N GLN A 36 -14.12 18.05 1.49
CA GLN A 36 -15.53 18.36 1.78
C GLN A 36 -16.42 17.11 1.81
N ARG A 37 -16.12 16.12 0.99
CA ARG A 37 -16.89 14.87 0.92
C ARG A 37 -16.45 13.81 1.92
N GLY A 38 -15.40 14.08 2.71
CA GLY A 38 -14.88 13.12 3.69
C GLY A 38 -14.34 11.86 3.04
N VAL A 39 -13.67 11.98 1.88
CA VAL A 39 -13.01 10.82 1.25
C VAL A 39 -11.73 10.55 2.03
N HIS A 40 -11.82 9.68 3.03
CA HIS A 40 -10.71 9.34 3.93
C HIS A 40 -9.94 8.08 3.52
N GLU A 41 -10.56 7.22 2.71
CA GLU A 41 -10.07 5.89 2.38
C GLU A 41 -10.38 5.54 0.92
N LEU A 42 -9.45 4.84 0.26
CA LEU A 42 -9.60 4.30 -1.09
C LEU A 42 -9.88 2.80 -1.09
N ASN A 43 -9.62 2.12 0.02
CA ASN A 43 -9.91 0.70 0.16
C ASN A 43 -11.42 0.42 0.20
N SER A 44 -11.80 -0.71 -0.41
CA SER A 44 -13.15 -1.24 -0.30
C SER A 44 -13.43 -1.77 1.10
N ILE A 45 -14.66 -1.58 1.56
CA ILE A 45 -15.18 -2.18 2.79
C ILE A 45 -15.18 -3.73 2.75
N ALA A 46 -15.05 -4.32 1.56
CA ALA A 46 -14.92 -5.76 1.38
C ALA A 46 -13.60 -6.32 1.95
N TYR A 47 -12.59 -5.48 2.18
CA TYR A 47 -11.30 -5.85 2.77
C TYR A 47 -11.04 -5.08 4.07
N PRO A 48 -11.75 -5.38 5.18
CA PRO A 48 -11.55 -4.70 6.44
C PRO A 48 -10.10 -4.82 6.93
N GLN A 49 -9.51 -3.73 7.44
CA GLN A 49 -8.08 -3.65 7.79
C GLN A 49 -7.57 -4.79 8.68
N HIS A 50 -8.38 -5.25 9.63
CA HIS A 50 -8.01 -6.27 10.60
C HIS A 50 -8.49 -7.67 10.23
N ALA A 51 -9.21 -7.84 9.12
CA ALA A 51 -9.63 -9.16 8.67
C ALA A 51 -8.41 -9.98 8.20
N PRO A 52 -8.32 -11.28 8.55
CA PRO A 52 -7.24 -12.15 8.09
C PRO A 52 -7.11 -12.22 6.56
N LEU A 53 -8.21 -12.05 5.83
CA LEU A 53 -8.23 -12.06 4.37
C LEU A 53 -7.55 -10.83 3.74
N SER A 54 -7.47 -9.71 4.46
CA SER A 54 -7.04 -8.43 3.89
C SER A 54 -5.52 -8.28 3.82
N ALA A 55 -4.80 -9.02 4.66
CA ALA A 55 -3.35 -9.05 4.64
C ALA A 55 -2.84 -10.26 5.41
N ARG A 56 -1.61 -10.68 5.12
CA ARG A 56 -0.91 -11.70 5.90
C ARG A 56 -0.59 -11.23 7.32
N PRO A 57 -0.80 -12.05 8.36
CA PRO A 57 -0.53 -11.65 9.75
C PRO A 57 0.88 -11.13 9.99
N ASP A 58 1.89 -11.76 9.39
CA ASP A 58 3.30 -11.40 9.52
C ASP A 58 3.69 -10.08 8.85
N TRP A 59 2.81 -9.51 8.02
CA TRP A 59 3.05 -8.23 7.35
C TRP A 59 2.48 -7.03 8.12
N ARG A 60 1.79 -7.28 9.25
CA ARG A 60 1.24 -6.22 10.10
C ARG A 60 2.32 -5.68 11.04
N THR A 61 2.74 -4.45 10.80
CA THR A 61 3.82 -3.78 11.57
C THR A 61 3.31 -2.92 12.73
N GLY A 62 1.99 -2.75 12.86
CA GLY A 62 1.37 -1.85 13.83
C GLY A 62 1.51 -0.34 13.52
N LYS A 63 2.29 0.02 12.50
CA LYS A 63 2.58 1.42 12.12
C LYS A 63 1.68 1.97 11.00
N GLY A 64 0.65 1.24 10.59
CA GLY A 64 -0.20 1.62 9.48
C GLY A 64 -0.76 0.39 8.76
N ARG A 65 -1.19 0.59 7.51
CA ARG A 65 -1.62 -0.52 6.66
C ARG A 65 -0.41 -1.34 6.17
N PRO A 66 -0.54 -2.66 6.04
CA PRO A 66 0.49 -3.47 5.39
C PRO A 66 0.85 -2.91 4.01
N GLY A 67 2.14 -2.82 3.70
CA GLY A 67 2.62 -2.25 2.43
C GLY A 67 2.47 -0.74 2.28
N SER A 68 2.12 0.01 3.34
CA SER A 68 2.06 1.49 3.29
C SER A 68 3.37 2.19 3.62
N ASP A 69 4.44 1.42 3.81
CA ASP A 69 5.77 1.90 4.12
C ASP A 69 6.76 1.28 3.11
N LEU A 70 7.70 2.09 2.62
CA LEU A 70 8.63 1.67 1.57
C LEU A 70 9.53 0.52 2.06
N GLU A 71 9.99 0.57 3.30
CA GLU A 71 10.86 -0.48 3.85
C GLU A 71 10.09 -1.78 4.08
N ALA A 72 8.80 -1.69 4.45
CA ALA A 72 7.93 -2.87 4.47
C ALA A 72 7.81 -3.50 3.07
N VAL A 73 7.54 -2.71 2.01
CA VAL A 73 7.47 -3.23 0.64
C VAL A 73 8.80 -3.86 0.21
N ARG A 74 9.93 -3.18 0.47
CA ARG A 74 11.27 -3.70 0.14
C ARG A 74 11.56 -5.03 0.83
N SER A 75 11.32 -5.13 2.12
CA SER A 75 11.65 -6.32 2.91
C SER A 75 10.68 -7.49 2.69
N GLN A 76 9.41 -7.22 2.41
CA GLN A 76 8.35 -8.24 2.35
C GLN A 76 8.05 -8.71 0.92
N ALA A 77 8.07 -7.80 -0.06
CA ALA A 77 7.66 -8.08 -1.44
C ALA A 77 8.84 -8.11 -2.43
N LEU A 78 9.93 -7.38 -2.18
CA LEU A 78 11.04 -7.28 -3.15
C LEU A 78 12.22 -8.19 -2.82
N ALA A 79 12.83 -7.99 -1.64
CA ALA A 79 14.06 -8.67 -1.24
C ALA A 79 13.94 -10.21 -1.22
N PRO A 80 12.85 -10.83 -0.73
CA PRO A 80 12.70 -12.29 -0.74
C PRO A 80 12.67 -12.89 -2.15
N PHE A 81 12.27 -12.09 -3.15
CA PHE A 81 12.13 -12.49 -4.54
C PHE A 81 13.26 -11.95 -5.44
N GLY A 82 14.23 -11.21 -4.87
CA GLY A 82 15.35 -10.65 -5.63
C GLY A 82 14.93 -9.63 -6.70
N THR A 83 13.78 -8.97 -6.53
CA THR A 83 13.27 -7.92 -7.42
C THR A 83 13.62 -6.51 -6.89
N ASN A 84 13.49 -5.48 -7.73
CA ASN A 84 13.74 -4.07 -7.37
C ASN A 84 12.77 -3.12 -8.12
N ILE A 85 12.72 -1.86 -7.68
CA ILE A 85 11.93 -0.76 -8.26
C ILE A 85 12.80 0.48 -8.50
#